data_AF-A0A8E2I6C6-F1
#
_entry.id   AF-A0A8E2I6C6-F1
#
_cell.length_a   1.000
_cell.length_b   1.000
_cell.length_c   1.000
_cell.angle_alpha   90.00
_cell.angle_beta   90.00
_cell.angle_gamma   90.00
#
_symmetry.space_group_name_H-M   'P 1'
#
loop_
_entity.id
_entity.type
_entity.pdbx_description
1 polymer ?
#
loop_
_entity_poly.entity_id
_entity_poly.type
_entity_poly.pdbx_seq_one_letter_code
_entity_poly.pdbx_strand_id
1 'polypeptide(L)'
;MNQKILSYTANQKTFHIQHTEIMRGVFAPNKTLANALLRPNGLEFLVNQSDFFNNGHTLYIDFADEIPGSIMNEDFARYCSWPYFNDKIKKSFKSIQSNAYSYGLKRGAPFGIPLEINPPLTDQTQISAIGIYKDEEFLVLEILGIDNITPPFYELQYMHNSIKKYIYTEKTKKKRLSNQEKQEDYILNEKDGERSREDTNQPAMDLDPIQIAFRHSTVVTRIPKQV
;
A
#
# COMPACT_ATOMS: atom_id res chain seq x y z
N MET A 1 -15.71 -21.91 -0.92
CA MET A 1 -14.91 -20.80 -1.44
C MET A 1 -13.63 -21.41 -2.01
N ASN A 2 -13.39 -21.34 -3.32
CA ASN A 2 -12.18 -21.92 -3.93
C ASN A 2 -11.06 -20.88 -3.88
N GLN A 3 -10.09 -21.06 -3.00
CA GLN A 3 -8.90 -20.21 -2.93
C GLN A 3 -7.83 -20.74 -3.89
N LYS A 4 -7.17 -19.83 -4.61
CA LYS A 4 -6.02 -20.16 -5.45
C LYS A 4 -4.76 -20.22 -4.59
N ILE A 5 -3.94 -21.25 -4.83
CA ILE A 5 -2.67 -21.48 -4.16
C ILE A 5 -1.55 -21.45 -5.20
N LEU A 6 -0.51 -20.67 -4.92
CA LEU A 6 0.76 -20.70 -5.61
C LEU A 6 1.65 -21.75 -4.96
N SER A 7 2.17 -22.68 -5.74
CA SER A 7 3.14 -23.68 -5.28
C SER A 7 4.47 -23.49 -6.00
N TYR A 8 5.57 -23.47 -5.27
CA TYR A 8 6.91 -23.44 -5.86
C TYR A 8 7.90 -24.25 -5.02
N THR A 9 8.94 -24.79 -5.67
CA THR A 9 9.97 -25.59 -5.00
C THR A 9 11.26 -24.80 -4.89
N ALA A 10 11.83 -24.74 -3.69
CA ALA A 10 13.12 -24.13 -3.42
C ALA A 10 13.87 -24.97 -2.38
N ASN A 11 15.17 -25.23 -2.61
CA ASN A 11 16.02 -26.00 -1.70
C ASN A 11 15.40 -27.34 -1.26
N GLN A 12 14.85 -28.10 -2.21
CA GLN A 12 14.18 -29.40 -1.98
C GLN A 12 12.91 -29.33 -1.09
N LYS A 13 12.39 -28.13 -0.81
CA LYS A 13 11.12 -27.93 -0.10
C LYS A 13 10.09 -27.32 -1.03
N THR A 14 8.84 -27.76 -0.92
CA THR A 14 7.74 -27.17 -1.67
C THR A 14 6.97 -26.21 -0.79
N PHE A 15 6.79 -24.97 -1.25
CA PHE A 15 6.08 -23.93 -0.55
C PHE A 15 4.72 -23.70 -1.20
N HIS A 16 3.68 -23.61 -0.38
CA HIS A 16 2.32 -23.32 -0.80
C HIS A 16 1.87 -21.99 -0.19
N ILE A 17 1.50 -21.02 -1.01
CA ILE A 17 1.08 -19.69 -0.56
C ILE A 17 -0.25 -19.34 -1.19
N GLN A 18 -1.22 -18.93 -0.39
CA GLN A 18 -2.49 -18.44 -0.91
C GLN A 18 -2.26 -17.12 -1.67
N HIS A 19 -2.90 -16.95 -2.83
CA HIS A 19 -2.75 -15.70 -3.59
C HIS A 19 -3.23 -14.49 -2.80
N THR A 20 -4.27 -14.63 -1.99
CA THR A 20 -4.77 -13.58 -1.08
C THR A 20 -3.72 -13.18 -0.05
N GLU A 21 -2.90 -14.11 0.41
CA GLU A 21 -1.84 -13.84 1.37
C GLU A 21 -0.67 -13.09 0.71
N ILE A 22 -0.34 -13.41 -0.55
CA ILE A 22 0.61 -12.61 -1.34
C ILE A 22 0.07 -11.18 -1.52
N MET A 23 -1.21 -11.02 -1.82
CA MET A 23 -1.82 -9.69 -1.97
C MET A 23 -1.76 -8.89 -0.66
N ARG A 24 -2.14 -9.51 0.46
CA ARG A 24 -2.08 -8.90 1.80
C ARG A 24 -0.65 -8.51 2.16
N GLY A 25 0.26 -9.48 2.11
CA GLY A 25 1.68 -9.37 2.45
C GLY A 25 2.44 -8.33 1.62
N VAL A 26 2.20 -8.32 0.31
CA VAL A 26 3.05 -7.62 -0.65
C VAL A 26 2.43 -6.33 -1.17
N PHE A 27 1.10 -6.17 -1.17
CA PHE A 27 0.43 -5.05 -1.86
C PHE A 27 -0.63 -4.32 -1.03
N ALA A 28 -1.03 -4.84 0.12
CA ALA A 28 -2.07 -4.25 0.96
C ALA A 28 -1.63 -4.00 2.41
N PRO A 29 -0.48 -3.34 2.68
CA PRO A 29 -0.07 -3.03 4.05
C PRO A 29 -0.89 -1.89 4.68
N ASN A 30 -1.74 -1.20 3.90
CA ASN A 30 -2.68 -0.21 4.42
C ASN A 30 -3.96 -0.16 3.56
N LYS A 31 -5.03 0.43 4.12
CA LYS A 31 -6.35 0.57 3.47
C LYS A 31 -6.25 1.27 2.11
N THR A 32 -5.40 2.29 1.95
CA THR A 32 -5.25 3.04 0.69
C THR A 32 -4.78 2.13 -0.45
N LEU A 33 -3.73 1.35 -0.22
CA LEU A 33 -3.20 0.42 -1.24
C LEU A 33 -4.09 -0.81 -1.43
N ALA A 34 -4.70 -1.31 -0.35
CA ALA A 34 -5.69 -2.38 -0.43
C ALA A 34 -6.89 -1.99 -1.33
N ASN A 35 -7.40 -0.77 -1.19
CA ASN A 35 -8.49 -0.26 -2.02
C ASN A 35 -8.08 -0.08 -3.48
N ALA A 36 -6.81 0.23 -3.75
CA ALA A 36 -6.29 0.37 -5.10
C ALA A 36 -6.21 -0.97 -5.86
N LEU A 37 -6.15 -2.12 -5.17
CA LEU A 37 -5.98 -3.45 -5.78
C LEU A 37 -7.07 -3.84 -6.78
N LEU A 38 -8.33 -3.48 -6.50
CA LEU A 38 -9.48 -3.87 -7.31
C LEU A 38 -10.01 -2.71 -8.17
N ARG A 39 -9.45 -1.50 -8.02
CA ARG A 39 -9.79 -0.35 -8.85
C ARG A 39 -9.03 -0.45 -10.18
N PRO A 40 -9.72 -0.30 -11.33
CA PRO A 40 -9.02 -0.16 -12.62
C PRO A 40 -8.02 1.00 -12.54
N ASN A 41 -6.77 0.79 -12.92
CA ASN A 41 -5.70 1.79 -12.79
C ASN A 41 -5.53 2.35 -11.36
N GLY A 42 -5.74 1.51 -10.33
CA GLY A 42 -5.75 1.95 -8.94
C GLY A 42 -4.47 2.64 -8.48
N LEU A 43 -3.29 2.16 -8.90
CA LEU A 43 -2.01 2.80 -8.58
C LEU A 43 -1.87 4.17 -9.25
N GLU A 44 -2.37 4.32 -10.48
CA GLU A 44 -2.33 5.57 -11.22
C GLU A 44 -3.13 6.68 -10.54
N PHE A 45 -4.22 6.35 -9.84
CA PHE A 45 -5.00 7.32 -9.07
C PHE A 45 -4.31 7.81 -7.79
N LEU A 46 -3.25 7.15 -7.34
CA LEU A 46 -2.50 7.56 -6.15
C LEU A 46 -1.43 8.61 -6.45
N VAL A 47 -1.18 8.90 -7.73
CA VAL A 47 -0.07 9.75 -8.19
C VAL A 47 -0.60 10.80 -9.17
N ASN A 48 -0.44 12.08 -8.82
CA ASN A 48 -0.83 13.18 -9.70
C ASN A 48 0.20 13.39 -10.82
N GLN A 49 1.48 13.39 -10.44
CA GLN A 49 2.61 13.62 -11.33
C GLN A 49 3.85 12.93 -10.75
N SER A 50 4.77 12.58 -11.62
CA SER A 50 6.07 12.02 -11.24
C SER A 50 7.09 12.22 -12.33
N ASP A 51 8.35 12.35 -11.94
CA ASP A 51 9.46 12.48 -12.86
C ASP A 51 10.75 11.88 -12.28
N PHE A 52 11.69 11.54 -13.15
CA PHE A 52 13.02 11.10 -12.76
C PHE A 52 14.06 12.17 -13.11
N PHE A 53 14.86 12.52 -12.12
CA PHE A 53 15.99 13.45 -12.26
C PHE A 53 17.32 12.72 -12.07
N ASN A 54 18.42 13.44 -12.34
CA ASN A 54 19.78 12.95 -12.12
C ASN A 54 20.03 11.57 -12.77
N ASN A 55 19.76 11.45 -14.07
CA ASN A 55 19.92 10.19 -14.83
C ASN A 55 19.16 8.99 -14.23
N GLY A 56 18.02 9.22 -13.59
CA GLY A 56 17.20 8.16 -12.99
C GLY A 56 17.52 7.84 -11.53
N HIS A 57 18.44 8.56 -10.90
CA HIS A 57 18.78 8.32 -9.49
C HIS A 57 17.77 8.90 -8.50
N THR A 58 17.17 10.05 -8.84
CA THR A 58 16.24 10.77 -7.95
C THR A 58 14.84 10.70 -8.53
N LEU A 59 13.92 10.07 -7.80
CA LEU A 59 12.51 10.05 -8.14
C LEU A 59 11.80 11.23 -7.47
N TYR A 60 11.06 12.01 -8.24
CA TYR A 60 10.08 12.96 -7.75
C TYR A 60 8.66 12.42 -7.93
N ILE A 61 7.84 12.56 -6.89
CA ILE A 61 6.44 12.14 -6.92
C ILE A 61 5.54 13.13 -6.17
N ASP A 62 4.42 13.50 -6.80
CA ASP A 62 3.33 14.22 -6.16
C ASP A 62 2.17 13.25 -5.94
N PHE A 63 1.93 12.95 -4.67
CA PHE A 63 0.88 12.04 -4.26
C PHE A 63 -0.50 12.71 -4.34
N ALA A 64 -1.50 11.92 -4.72
CA ALA A 64 -2.89 12.37 -4.77
C ALA A 64 -3.41 12.79 -3.38
N ASP A 65 -4.22 13.85 -3.36
CA ASP A 65 -4.79 14.42 -2.13
C ASP A 65 -5.81 13.51 -1.44
N GLU A 66 -6.26 12.48 -2.16
CA GLU A 66 -7.13 11.40 -1.68
C GLU A 66 -6.42 10.51 -0.65
N ILE A 67 -5.08 10.53 -0.62
CA ILE A 67 -4.29 9.78 0.35
C ILE A 67 -4.39 10.49 1.72
N PRO A 68 -4.80 9.80 2.79
CA PRO A 68 -4.88 10.42 4.10
C PRO A 68 -3.52 10.95 4.56
N GLY A 69 -3.48 12.22 4.97
CA GLY A 69 -2.25 12.85 5.48
C GLY A 69 -1.64 12.14 6.70
N SER A 70 -2.43 11.37 7.45
CA SER A 70 -1.99 10.58 8.62
C SER A 70 -1.04 9.42 8.27
N ILE A 71 -1.15 8.86 7.06
CA ILE A 71 -0.27 7.76 6.60
C ILE A 71 0.88 8.25 5.72
N MET A 72 0.89 9.53 5.34
CA MET A 72 1.87 10.13 4.43
C MET A 72 3.21 10.41 5.13
N ASN A 73 3.97 9.34 5.37
CA ASN A 73 5.33 9.38 5.90
C ASN A 73 6.34 8.84 4.88
N GLU A 74 7.63 8.83 5.25
CA GLU A 74 8.71 8.41 4.35
C GLU A 74 8.61 6.93 3.96
N ASP A 75 8.17 6.08 4.89
CA ASP A 75 8.00 4.64 4.65
C ASP A 75 6.86 4.38 3.67
N PHE A 76 5.71 5.04 3.86
CA PHE A 76 4.59 4.98 2.93
C PHE A 76 5.01 5.51 1.56
N ALA A 77 5.68 6.66 1.48
CA ALA A 77 6.11 7.25 0.23
C ALA A 77 7.06 6.31 -0.52
N ARG A 78 8.05 5.75 0.17
CA ARG A 78 9.01 4.79 -0.40
C ARG A 78 8.29 3.54 -0.89
N TYR A 79 7.45 2.97 -0.04
CA TYR A 79 6.75 1.73 -0.33
C TYR A 79 5.71 1.89 -1.44
N CYS A 80 4.94 2.98 -1.48
CA CYS A 80 3.97 3.24 -2.55
C CYS A 80 4.67 3.52 -3.90
N SER A 81 5.84 4.16 -3.86
CA SER A 81 6.63 4.43 -5.07
C SER A 81 7.21 3.15 -5.69
N TRP A 82 7.64 2.19 -4.88
CA TRP A 82 8.23 0.94 -5.38
C TRP A 82 7.35 0.16 -6.39
N PRO A 83 6.10 -0.24 -6.08
CA PRO A 83 5.24 -0.95 -7.02
C PRO A 83 4.78 -0.05 -8.17
N TYR A 84 4.82 1.27 -8.02
CA TYR A 84 4.46 2.20 -9.09
C TYR A 84 5.53 2.28 -10.19
N PHE A 85 6.81 2.24 -9.82
CA PHE A 85 7.94 2.43 -10.74
C PHE A 85 8.70 1.14 -11.10
N ASN A 86 8.50 0.04 -10.37
CA ASN A 86 9.05 -1.25 -10.76
C ASN A 86 8.07 -1.96 -11.69
N ASP A 87 8.38 -2.04 -12.99
CA ASP A 87 7.49 -2.62 -14.01
C ASP A 87 7.03 -4.06 -13.71
N LYS A 88 7.92 -4.90 -13.17
CA LYS A 88 7.56 -6.29 -12.84
C LYS A 88 6.52 -6.30 -11.72
N ILE A 89 6.76 -5.52 -10.67
CA ILE A 89 5.87 -5.40 -9.52
C ILE A 89 4.55 -4.73 -9.91
N LYS A 90 4.60 -3.68 -10.73
CA LYS A 90 3.42 -2.97 -11.26
C LYS A 90 2.52 -3.91 -12.08
N LYS A 91 3.11 -4.74 -12.94
CA LYS A 91 2.37 -5.75 -13.71
C LYS A 91 1.69 -6.77 -12.80
N SER A 92 2.39 -7.24 -11.76
CA SER A 92 1.80 -8.12 -10.76
C SER A 92 0.65 -7.47 -9.99
N PHE A 93 0.81 -6.22 -9.55
CA PHE A 93 -0.27 -5.46 -8.92
C PHE A 93 -1.51 -5.38 -9.84
N LYS A 94 -1.31 -4.93 -11.09
CA LYS A 94 -2.40 -4.77 -12.07
C LYS A 94 -3.09 -6.09 -12.42
N SER A 95 -2.37 -7.21 -12.34
CA SER A 95 -2.93 -8.52 -12.66
C SER A 95 -4.12 -8.89 -11.75
N ILE A 96 -4.14 -8.39 -10.52
CA ILE A 96 -5.19 -8.70 -9.53
C ILE A 96 -6.55 -8.21 -10.05
N GLN A 97 -6.63 -6.92 -10.40
CA GLN A 97 -7.83 -6.33 -10.98
C GLN A 97 -8.20 -6.97 -12.32
N SER A 98 -7.22 -7.19 -13.21
CA SER A 98 -7.51 -7.73 -14.54
C SER A 98 -8.02 -9.18 -14.48
N ASN A 99 -7.47 -9.98 -13.57
CA ASN A 99 -7.88 -11.36 -13.34
C ASN A 99 -9.30 -11.39 -12.75
N ALA A 100 -9.55 -10.60 -11.70
CA ALA A 100 -10.88 -10.48 -11.08
C ALA A 100 -11.94 -10.06 -12.10
N TYR A 101 -11.65 -9.04 -12.92
CA TYR A 101 -12.55 -8.56 -13.96
C TYR A 101 -12.80 -9.63 -15.04
N SER A 102 -11.74 -10.30 -15.50
CA SER A 102 -11.85 -11.40 -16.48
C SER A 102 -12.70 -12.56 -15.97
N TYR A 103 -12.64 -12.87 -14.67
CA TYR A 103 -13.50 -13.86 -14.04
C TYR A 103 -14.96 -13.41 -14.00
N GLY A 104 -15.22 -12.16 -13.62
CA GLY A 104 -16.57 -11.59 -13.59
C GLY A 104 -17.28 -11.59 -14.94
N LEU A 105 -16.53 -11.43 -16.04
CA LEU A 105 -17.08 -11.51 -17.40
C LEU A 105 -17.41 -12.94 -17.86
N LYS A 106 -16.67 -13.94 -17.35
CA LYS A 106 -16.71 -15.33 -17.87
C LYS A 106 -17.74 -16.23 -17.18
N ARG A 107 -18.22 -15.88 -15.98
CA ARG A 107 -19.16 -16.71 -15.21
C ARG A 107 -20.08 -15.86 -14.34
N GLY A 108 -21.38 -16.20 -14.30
CA GLY A 108 -22.17 -15.94 -13.10
C GLY A 108 -21.46 -16.64 -11.95
N ALA A 109 -20.91 -15.88 -11.00
CA ALA A 109 -20.02 -16.37 -9.96
C ALA A 109 -20.84 -16.61 -8.68
N PRO A 110 -21.51 -17.78 -8.52
CA PRO A 110 -22.43 -18.02 -7.40
C PRO A 110 -21.74 -17.96 -6.03
N PHE A 111 -20.42 -18.11 -6.00
CA PHE A 111 -19.61 -18.12 -4.77
C PHE A 111 -18.59 -16.96 -4.72
N GLY A 112 -18.82 -15.91 -5.51
CA GLY A 112 -17.93 -14.75 -5.61
C GLY A 112 -16.78 -14.93 -6.61
N ILE A 113 -16.04 -13.83 -6.81
CA ILE A 113 -14.91 -13.77 -7.75
C ILE A 113 -13.63 -14.21 -7.01
N PRO A 114 -12.95 -15.28 -7.44
CA PRO A 114 -11.68 -15.67 -6.83
C PRO A 114 -10.62 -14.60 -7.14
N LEU A 115 -9.87 -14.18 -6.11
CA LEU A 115 -8.74 -13.28 -6.30
C LEU A 115 -7.50 -14.09 -6.71
N GLU A 116 -6.87 -13.66 -7.79
CA GLU A 116 -5.67 -14.28 -8.35
C GLU A 116 -4.67 -13.21 -8.77
N ILE A 117 -3.41 -13.44 -8.43
CA ILE A 117 -2.27 -12.60 -8.82
C ILE A 117 -1.33 -13.39 -9.72
N ASN A 118 -0.74 -12.72 -10.71
CA ASN A 118 0.46 -13.19 -11.39
C ASN A 118 1.67 -12.73 -10.55
N PRO A 119 2.28 -13.63 -9.76
CA PRO A 119 3.33 -13.24 -8.81
C PRO A 119 4.52 -12.61 -9.55
N PRO A 120 5.16 -11.58 -8.97
CA PRO A 120 6.28 -10.93 -9.62
C PRO A 120 7.49 -11.86 -9.66
N LEU A 121 8.18 -11.90 -10.79
CA LEU A 121 9.49 -12.54 -10.89
C LEU A 121 10.54 -11.65 -10.22
N THR A 122 10.81 -11.91 -8.94
CA THR A 122 11.85 -11.20 -8.17
C THR A 122 12.99 -12.14 -7.83
N ASP A 123 14.20 -11.81 -8.29
CA ASP A 123 15.31 -12.76 -8.28
C ASP A 123 16.06 -12.78 -6.93
N GLN A 124 15.73 -11.87 -5.99
CA GLN A 124 16.51 -11.67 -4.75
C GLN A 124 15.67 -11.36 -3.49
N THR A 125 14.35 -11.42 -3.54
CA THR A 125 13.50 -11.10 -2.39
C THR A 125 13.53 -12.24 -1.36
N GLN A 126 13.64 -11.89 -0.08
CA GLN A 126 13.48 -12.85 1.01
C GLN A 126 12.12 -12.64 1.67
N ILE A 127 11.40 -13.72 1.95
CA ILE A 127 10.09 -13.68 2.58
C ILE A 127 10.16 -14.47 3.88
N SER A 128 9.88 -13.78 4.98
CA SER A 128 9.72 -14.39 6.31
C SER A 128 8.25 -14.70 6.52
N ALA A 129 7.94 -15.94 6.92
CA ALA A 129 6.56 -16.41 7.04
C ALA A 129 6.40 -17.46 8.14
N ILE A 130 5.19 -17.55 8.69
CA ILE A 130 4.75 -18.66 9.54
C ILE A 130 3.85 -19.62 8.77
N GLY A 131 3.89 -20.88 9.16
CA GLY A 131 3.21 -21.93 8.40
C GLY A 131 3.27 -23.30 9.04
N ILE A 132 2.69 -24.26 8.35
CA ILE A 132 2.68 -25.67 8.73
C ILE A 132 3.68 -26.41 7.83
N TYR A 133 4.62 -27.12 8.44
CA TYR A 133 5.59 -27.95 7.74
C TYR A 133 5.28 -29.43 7.90
N LYS A 134 5.16 -30.17 6.80
CA LYS A 134 4.93 -31.61 6.79
C LYS A 134 5.46 -32.22 5.51
N ASP A 135 6.17 -33.35 5.59
CA ASP A 135 6.60 -34.15 4.43
C ASP A 135 7.30 -33.31 3.32
N GLU A 136 8.23 -32.44 3.71
CA GLU A 136 8.94 -31.49 2.79
C GLU A 136 8.08 -30.39 2.16
N GLU A 137 6.80 -30.32 2.51
CA GLU A 137 5.87 -29.26 2.14
C GLU A 137 5.70 -28.24 3.26
N PHE A 138 5.68 -26.96 2.90
CA PHE A 138 5.43 -25.84 3.80
C PHE A 138 4.23 -25.04 3.32
N LEU A 139 3.14 -25.09 4.06
CA LEU A 139 1.97 -24.23 3.84
C LEU A 139 2.18 -22.90 4.57
N VAL A 140 2.36 -21.83 3.81
CA VAL A 140 2.41 -20.46 4.35
C VAL A 140 1.02 -20.05 4.78
N LEU A 141 0.88 -19.73 6.06
CA LEU A 141 -0.33 -19.18 6.63
C LEU A 141 -0.28 -17.66 6.66
N GLU A 142 0.88 -17.08 7.00
CA GLU A 142 1.06 -15.63 7.10
C GLU A 142 2.50 -15.22 6.75
N ILE A 143 2.62 -14.19 5.91
CA ILE A 143 3.83 -13.46 5.60
C ILE A 143 4.04 -12.42 6.70
N LEU A 144 5.17 -12.53 7.40
CA LEU A 144 5.59 -11.61 8.47
C LEU A 144 6.44 -10.46 7.92
N GLY A 145 7.20 -10.72 6.87
CA GLY A 145 8.07 -9.70 6.32
C GLY A 145 8.68 -10.04 4.96
N ILE A 146 9.12 -8.98 4.29
CA ILE A 146 9.72 -9.04 2.96
C ILE A 146 10.98 -8.18 2.97
N ASP A 147 12.11 -8.81 2.69
CA ASP A 147 13.42 -8.20 2.72
C ASP A 147 14.11 -8.22 1.36
N ASN A 148 15.19 -7.43 1.27
CA ASN A 148 16.05 -7.31 0.09
C ASN A 148 15.34 -6.77 -1.16
N ILE A 149 14.32 -5.93 -0.95
CA ILE A 149 13.62 -5.25 -2.03
C ILE A 149 14.52 -4.17 -2.61
N THR A 150 14.72 -4.18 -3.93
CA THR A 150 15.51 -3.13 -4.62
C THR A 150 14.55 -2.17 -5.34
N PRO A 151 14.33 -0.95 -4.82
CA PRO A 151 13.55 0.06 -5.52
C PRO A 151 14.34 0.59 -6.73
N PRO A 152 13.65 1.05 -7.80
CA PRO A 152 14.32 1.55 -9.00
C PRO A 152 14.87 2.99 -8.85
N PHE A 153 15.08 3.47 -7.63
CA PHE A 153 15.52 4.83 -7.31
C PHE A 153 16.37 4.84 -6.03
N TYR A 154 17.37 5.72 -5.97
CA TYR A 154 18.24 5.88 -4.79
C TYR A 154 17.77 7.01 -3.86
N GLU A 155 17.15 8.04 -4.44
CA GLU A 155 16.58 9.16 -3.73
C GLU A 155 15.11 9.30 -4.08
N LEU A 156 14.30 9.68 -3.09
CA LEU A 156 12.88 9.95 -3.25
C LEU A 156 12.57 11.34 -2.73
N GLN A 157 12.03 12.18 -3.60
CA GLN A 157 11.46 13.48 -3.26
C GLN A 157 9.95 13.38 -3.42
N TYR A 158 9.21 13.56 -2.32
CA TYR A 158 7.75 13.43 -2.39
C TYR A 158 7.01 14.67 -1.91
N MET A 159 5.89 14.93 -2.57
CA MET A 159 4.99 16.05 -2.30
C MET A 159 3.58 15.53 -2.01
N HIS A 160 2.89 16.19 -1.08
CA HIS A 160 1.51 15.90 -0.70
C HIS A 160 0.90 17.09 0.05
N ASN A 161 -0.44 17.26 0.03
CA ASN A 161 -1.11 18.39 0.68
C ASN A 161 -0.90 18.46 2.21
N SER A 162 -0.59 17.33 2.85
CA SER A 162 -0.36 17.27 4.30
C SER A 162 1.01 17.81 4.70
N ILE A 163 1.93 17.99 3.75
CA ILE A 163 3.29 18.47 4.01
C ILE A 163 3.28 20.00 4.15
N LYS A 164 3.50 20.47 5.37
CA LYS A 164 3.49 21.90 5.69
C LYS A 164 4.84 22.55 5.36
N LYS A 165 4.80 23.72 4.73
CA LYS A 165 5.96 24.60 4.60
C LYS A 165 6.27 25.27 5.94
N TYR A 166 7.50 25.12 6.42
CA TYR A 166 7.97 25.90 7.55
C TYR A 166 8.29 27.32 7.08
N ILE A 167 7.59 28.31 7.65
CA ILE A 167 7.86 29.74 7.41
C ILE A 167 8.39 30.30 8.73
N TYR A 168 9.66 30.72 8.74
CA TYR A 168 10.25 31.40 9.88
C TYR A 168 9.64 32.80 9.99
N THR A 169 9.18 33.15 11.19
CA THR A 169 8.73 34.51 11.50
C THR A 169 9.46 34.98 12.74
N GLU A 170 10.03 36.19 12.69
CA GLU A 170 10.81 36.78 13.80
C GLU A 170 9.95 37.12 15.03
N LYS A 171 8.63 37.01 14.94
CA LYS A 171 7.71 37.25 16.05
C LYS A 171 7.73 36.05 17.00
N THR A 172 7.98 36.31 18.29
CA THR A 172 7.86 35.32 19.37
C THR A 172 6.53 34.56 19.23
N LYS A 173 6.59 33.22 19.11
CA LYS A 173 5.40 32.36 19.11
C LYS A 173 4.54 32.71 20.32
N LYS A 174 3.34 33.27 20.09
CA LYS A 174 2.33 33.36 21.15
C LYS A 174 2.01 31.93 21.57
N LYS A 175 2.45 31.51 22.76
CA LYS A 175 1.98 30.26 23.38
C LYS A 175 0.47 30.40 23.51
N ARG A 176 -0.28 29.64 22.71
CA ARG A 176 -1.71 29.52 22.90
C ARG A 176 -1.89 28.64 24.14
N LEU A 177 -2.14 29.25 25.29
CA LEU A 177 -2.67 28.53 26.45
C LEU A 177 -4.03 27.99 26.01
N SER A 178 -4.14 26.69 25.78
CA SER A 178 -5.43 26.04 25.53
C SER A 178 -6.19 25.93 26.85
N ASN A 179 -6.70 27.06 27.35
CA ASN A 179 -7.74 27.05 28.36
C ASN A 179 -9.07 27.24 27.63
N GLN A 180 -9.70 26.13 27.26
CA GLN A 180 -11.15 25.96 27.17
C GLN A 180 -11.44 24.54 26.68
N GLU A 181 -12.05 23.73 27.54
CA GLU A 181 -12.85 22.59 27.12
C GLU A 181 -13.89 23.12 26.13
N LYS A 182 -13.73 22.77 24.86
CA LYS A 182 -14.79 22.98 23.87
C LYS A 182 -15.86 21.93 24.16
N GLN A 183 -16.95 22.34 24.81
CA GLN A 183 -18.24 21.72 24.54
C GLN A 183 -18.54 22.02 23.07
N GLU A 184 -18.25 21.06 22.19
CA GLU A 184 -18.74 21.10 20.81
C GLU A 184 -20.16 20.54 20.83
N ASP A 185 -21.16 21.43 20.80
CA ASP A 185 -22.51 21.06 20.41
C ASP A 185 -22.45 20.57 18.95
N TYR A 186 -22.68 19.27 18.75
CA TYR A 186 -22.79 18.69 17.42
C TYR A 186 -24.07 19.17 16.77
N ILE A 187 -23.96 20.11 15.83
CA ILE A 187 -25.07 20.40 14.90
C ILE A 187 -25.08 19.28 13.85
N LEU A 188 -25.99 18.32 14.03
CA LEU A 188 -26.32 17.31 13.03
C LEU A 188 -26.92 18.01 11.81
N ASN A 189 -26.27 17.84 10.67
CA ASN A 189 -26.77 18.33 9.38
C ASN A 189 -27.86 17.35 8.90
N GLU A 190 -29.12 17.60 9.27
CA GLU A 190 -30.32 16.87 8.85
C GLU A 190 -30.72 17.21 7.40
N LYS A 191 -29.81 17.03 6.44
CA LYS A 191 -30.20 17.04 5.02
C LYS A 191 -29.87 15.70 4.39
N ASP A 192 -30.88 14.86 4.41
CA ASP A 192 -31.02 13.61 3.68
C ASP A 192 -30.62 13.78 2.21
N GLY A 193 -29.50 13.16 1.88
CA GLY A 193 -29.15 12.73 0.54
C GLY A 193 -28.29 11.51 0.74
N GLU A 194 -28.85 10.32 0.50
CA GLU A 194 -28.29 9.01 0.80
C GLU A 194 -26.80 8.90 0.44
N ARG A 195 -25.93 9.14 1.43
CA ARG A 195 -24.54 8.71 1.38
C ARG A 195 -24.50 7.36 2.06
N SER A 196 -23.96 6.35 1.38
CA SER A 196 -23.67 5.05 1.98
C SER A 196 -22.93 5.28 3.30
N ARG A 197 -23.56 4.92 4.41
CA ARG A 197 -22.95 4.99 5.74
C ARG A 197 -21.76 4.02 5.73
N GLU A 198 -20.54 4.52 5.90
CA GLU A 198 -19.41 3.65 6.23
C GLU A 198 -19.72 3.01 7.59
N ASP A 199 -19.71 1.68 7.64
CA ASP A 199 -19.84 0.93 8.88
C ASP A 199 -18.58 1.17 9.73
N THR A 200 -18.70 2.02 10.74
CA THR A 200 -17.61 2.35 11.67
C THR A 200 -17.34 1.24 12.69
N ASN A 201 -18.13 0.17 12.71
CA ASN A 201 -18.00 -0.95 13.64
C ASN A 201 -17.36 -2.19 13.00
N GLN A 202 -16.54 -2.01 11.96
CA GLN A 202 -15.76 -3.11 11.43
C GLN A 202 -14.80 -3.63 12.53
N PRO A 203 -14.79 -4.94 12.81
CA PRO A 203 -13.85 -5.51 13.75
C PRO A 203 -12.42 -5.26 13.25
N ALA A 204 -11.70 -4.39 13.94
CA ALA A 204 -10.26 -4.19 13.72
C ALA A 204 -9.53 -5.30 14.48
N MET A 205 -8.90 -6.21 13.74
CA MET A 205 -7.96 -7.15 14.32
C MET A 205 -6.61 -6.45 14.36
N ASP A 206 -6.04 -6.26 15.55
CA ASP A 206 -4.67 -5.76 15.69
C ASP A 206 -3.72 -6.84 15.15
N LEU A 207 -3.28 -6.64 13.91
CA LEU A 207 -2.26 -7.44 13.26
C LEU A 207 -0.93 -6.71 13.40
N ASP A 208 0.14 -7.45 13.73
CA ASP A 208 1.48 -6.89 13.66
C ASP A 208 1.74 -6.41 12.21
N PRO A 209 2.29 -5.21 12.02
CA PRO A 209 2.56 -4.69 10.69
C PRO A 209 3.60 -5.57 10.01
N ILE A 210 3.33 -5.96 8.77
CA ILE A 210 4.30 -6.66 7.92
C ILE A 210 5.56 -5.79 7.80
N GLN A 211 6.71 -6.38 8.10
CA GLN A 211 7.99 -5.69 8.00
C GLN A 211 8.47 -5.70 6.55
N ILE A 212 8.80 -4.53 6.00
CA ILE A 212 9.30 -4.42 4.63
C ILE A 212 10.65 -3.71 4.64
N ALA A 213 11.71 -4.42 4.27
CA ALA A 213 13.05 -3.88 4.21
C ALA A 213 13.56 -3.75 2.77
N PHE A 214 14.06 -2.55 2.45
CA PHE A 214 14.71 -2.25 1.19
C PHE A 214 16.20 -2.51 1.28
N ARG A 215 16.79 -3.07 0.22
CA ARG A 215 18.19 -3.48 0.14
C ARG A 215 19.18 -2.33 0.38
N HIS A 216 18.81 -1.12 -0.03
CA HIS A 216 19.58 0.08 0.25
C HIS A 216 18.70 1.14 0.91
N SER A 217 19.31 1.98 1.73
CA SER A 217 18.62 3.11 2.35
C SER A 217 18.35 4.18 1.30
N THR A 218 17.11 4.26 0.80
CA THR A 218 16.68 5.38 -0.04
C THR A 218 16.66 6.66 0.78
N VAL A 219 17.34 7.70 0.32
CA VAL A 219 17.26 9.04 0.94
C VAL A 219 15.90 9.63 0.60
N VAL A 220 15.07 9.94 1.60
CA VAL A 220 13.73 10.47 1.39
C VAL A 220 13.65 11.93 1.83
N THR A 221 13.15 12.79 0.95
CA THR A 221 13.00 14.23 1.18
C THR A 221 11.57 14.66 0.95
N ARG A 222 11.03 15.47 1.88
CA ARG A 222 9.66 16.01 1.82
C ARG A 222 9.67 17.36 1.12
N ILE A 223 8.86 17.53 0.09
CA ILE A 223 8.69 18.79 -0.63
C ILE A 223 7.32 19.39 -0.27
N PRO A 224 7.26 20.60 0.31
CA PRO A 224 5.99 21.30 0.53
C PRO A 224 5.36 21.73 -0.81
N LYS A 225 4.04 21.58 -0.96
CA LYS A 225 3.32 22.18 -2.10
C LYS A 225 3.53 23.70 -2.11
N GLN A 226 3.89 24.24 -3.27
CA GLN A 226 3.85 25.68 -3.51
C GLN A 226 2.41 26.05 -3.81
N VAL A 227 1.77 26.77 -2.88
CA VAL A 227 0.43 27.38 -3.08
C VAL A 227 0.61 28.77 -3.64
#